data_AF-K2GG42-F1
#
_entry.id   AF-K2GG42-F1
#
_cell.length_a   1.000
_cell.length_b   1.000
_cell.length_c   1.000
_cell.angle_alpha   90.00
_cell.angle_beta   90.00
_cell.angle_gamma   90.00
#
_symmetry.space_group_name_H-M   'P 1'
#
loop_
_entity.id
_entity.type
_entity.pdbx_description
1 polymer ?
#
loop_
_entity_poly.entity_id
_entity_poly.type
_entity_poly.pdbx_seq_one_letter_code
_entity_poly.pdbx_strand_id
1 'polypeptide(L)'
;MNMKKYTKASAKGFTLVELIVVIVILAILATIAFLSFSSQSASARDSKRKTDLSNIASKINIGAANGSALTSFVSGTSSKVTNVVLAGTWSPASYEAGEINFSQLGVNAEDFKDPFTKTSYKMGATSLVGWAFQLASRLENDDNGNTTTSGAFLVGNYAARKATDTATGTYSSTTTAITLTGNVGLFKTWDYVTDGTATNCKVSSVSADMATVKIGSCTGTPTATAAAWKLQAPESTGLIWANGSLANPVVAAGGYQPY
;
A
#
# COMPACT_ATOMS: atom_id res chain seq x y z
N MET A 1 67.00 -12.25 -66.46
CA MET A 1 66.36 -11.46 -65.40
C MET A 1 64.85 -11.69 -65.50
N ASN A 2 64.26 -12.48 -64.57
CA ASN A 2 62.87 -12.95 -64.68
C ASN A 2 61.87 -11.90 -64.21
N MET A 3 60.87 -11.61 -65.05
CA MET A 3 59.80 -10.64 -64.77
C MET A 3 58.65 -11.35 -64.03
N LYS A 4 58.52 -11.10 -62.71
CA LYS A 4 57.37 -11.58 -61.93
C LYS A 4 56.13 -10.74 -62.29
N LYS A 5 55.09 -11.38 -62.83
CA LYS A 5 53.78 -10.77 -63.08
C LYS A 5 53.00 -10.68 -61.76
N TYR A 6 52.61 -9.47 -61.36
CA TYR A 6 51.72 -9.23 -60.22
C TYR A 6 50.26 -9.31 -60.70
N THR A 7 49.55 -10.37 -60.34
CA THR A 7 48.11 -10.49 -60.54
C THR A 7 47.38 -9.65 -59.48
N LYS A 8 46.76 -8.55 -59.93
CA LYS A 8 45.96 -7.66 -59.08
C LYS A 8 44.64 -8.35 -58.72
N ALA A 9 44.48 -8.78 -57.47
CA ALA A 9 43.19 -9.27 -56.98
C ALA A 9 42.20 -8.09 -56.95
N SER A 10 41.08 -8.22 -57.65
CA SER A 10 40.01 -7.22 -57.63
C SER A 10 39.34 -7.25 -56.25
N ALA A 11 39.71 -6.33 -55.37
CA ALA A 11 39.00 -6.13 -54.12
C ALA A 11 37.62 -5.52 -54.44
N LYS A 12 36.57 -6.33 -54.33
CA LYS A 12 35.19 -5.84 -54.42
C LYS A 12 34.91 -4.98 -53.17
N GLY A 13 35.00 -3.66 -53.32
CA GLY A 13 34.61 -2.70 -52.29
C GLY A 13 33.08 -2.54 -52.23
N PHE A 14 32.56 -2.22 -51.05
CA PHE A 14 31.15 -1.86 -50.88
C PHE A 14 30.84 -0.55 -51.63
N THR A 15 29.69 -0.51 -52.27
CA THR A 15 29.14 0.69 -52.89
C THR A 15 28.57 1.64 -51.84
N LEU A 16 28.58 2.94 -52.13
CA LEU A 16 27.93 3.94 -51.26
C LEU A 16 26.44 3.65 -51.07
N VAL A 17 25.78 3.11 -52.10
CA VAL A 17 24.35 2.75 -52.06
C VAL A 17 24.11 1.61 -51.08
N GLU A 18 24.94 0.57 -51.08
CA GLU A 18 24.82 -0.56 -50.15
C GLU A 18 24.96 -0.11 -48.69
N LEU A 19 25.90 0.82 -48.41
CA LEU A 19 26.08 1.33 -47.06
C LEU A 19 24.90 2.22 -46.61
N ILE A 20 24.36 3.05 -47.51
CA ILE A 20 23.22 3.92 -47.22
C ILE A 20 21.96 3.10 -46.94
N VAL A 21 21.69 2.03 -47.70
CA VAL A 21 20.52 1.18 -47.46
C VAL A 21 20.62 0.51 -46.08
N VAL A 22 21.80 0.06 -45.67
CA VAL A 22 21.99 -0.60 -44.36
C VAL A 22 21.73 0.36 -43.20
N ILE A 23 22.27 1.58 -43.23
CA ILE A 23 22.03 2.55 -42.14
C ILE A 23 20.56 2.99 -42.07
N VAL A 24 19.86 3.05 -43.22
CA VAL A 24 18.42 3.36 -43.24
C VAL A 24 17.62 2.24 -42.58
N ILE A 25 17.92 0.98 -42.89
CA ILE A 25 17.26 -0.17 -42.25
C ILE A 25 17.55 -0.19 -40.75
N LEU A 26 18.81 0.04 -40.34
CA LEU A 26 19.19 0.12 -38.92
C LEU A 26 18.46 1.26 -38.19
N ALA A 27 18.29 2.42 -38.82
CA ALA A 27 17.54 3.53 -38.25
C ALA A 27 16.06 3.17 -38.00
N ILE A 28 15.41 2.51 -38.96
CA ILE A 28 14.01 2.08 -38.81
C ILE A 28 13.87 1.01 -37.71
N LEU A 29 14.77 0.03 -37.67
CA LEU A 29 14.74 -1.01 -36.63
C LEU A 29 15.03 -0.43 -35.24
N ALA A 30 15.96 0.52 -35.14
CA ALA A 30 16.32 1.16 -33.89
C ALA A 30 15.16 1.94 -33.27
N THR A 31 14.36 2.66 -34.06
CA THR A 31 13.22 3.43 -33.52
C THR A 31 12.13 2.52 -32.94
N ILE A 32 11.77 1.44 -33.64
CA ILE A 32 10.80 0.45 -33.15
C ILE A 32 11.33 -0.26 -31.89
N ALA A 33 12.60 -0.67 -31.93
CA ALA A 33 13.25 -1.31 -30.78
C ALA A 33 13.29 -0.39 -29.55
N PHE A 34 13.55 0.90 -29.74
CA PHE A 34 13.59 1.88 -28.65
C PHE A 34 12.25 2.04 -27.94
N LEU A 35 11.14 2.18 -28.70
CA LEU A 35 9.80 2.29 -28.12
C LEU A 35 9.43 1.04 -27.31
N SER A 36 9.72 -0.14 -27.85
CA SER A 36 9.51 -1.42 -27.15
C SER A 36 10.35 -1.52 -25.88
N PHE A 37 11.65 -1.20 -25.96
CA PHE A 37 12.57 -1.25 -24.83
C PHE A 37 12.15 -0.31 -23.69
N SER A 38 11.65 0.88 -24.00
CA SER A 38 11.18 1.83 -22.97
C SER A 38 10.03 1.26 -22.15
N SER A 39 9.02 0.67 -22.81
CA SER A 39 7.87 0.05 -22.13
C SER A 39 8.29 -1.16 -21.29
N GLN A 40 9.11 -2.05 -21.84
CA GLN A 40 9.62 -3.23 -21.13
C GLN A 40 10.48 -2.85 -19.92
N SER A 41 11.25 -1.77 -20.02
CA SER A 41 12.04 -1.26 -18.91
C SER A 41 11.17 -0.75 -17.76
N ALA A 42 10.07 -0.06 -18.05
CA ALA A 42 9.11 0.37 -17.03
C ALA A 42 8.44 -0.83 -16.35
N SER A 43 8.00 -1.83 -17.11
CA SER A 43 7.42 -3.07 -16.57
C SER A 43 8.40 -3.82 -15.67
N ALA A 44 9.68 -3.92 -16.04
CA ALA A 44 10.71 -4.54 -15.20
C ALA A 44 10.93 -3.77 -13.88
N ARG A 45 10.88 -2.44 -13.92
CA ARG A 45 10.94 -1.58 -12.73
C ARG A 45 9.73 -1.78 -11.82
N ASP A 46 8.53 -1.89 -12.39
CA ASP A 46 7.32 -2.19 -11.63
C ASP A 46 7.37 -3.58 -10.98
N SER A 47 7.89 -4.60 -11.68
CA SER A 47 8.16 -5.91 -11.08
C SER A 47 9.13 -5.83 -9.89
N LYS A 48 10.18 -4.99 -9.98
CA LYS A 48 11.10 -4.74 -8.86
C LYS A 48 10.37 -4.09 -7.69
N ARG A 49 9.57 -3.03 -7.92
CA ARG A 49 8.76 -2.37 -6.87
C ARG A 49 7.82 -3.35 -6.16
N LYS A 50 7.06 -4.14 -6.93
CA LYS A 50 6.13 -5.14 -6.39
C LYS A 50 6.87 -6.17 -5.51
N THR A 51 8.02 -6.64 -5.98
CA THR A 51 8.89 -7.59 -5.26
C THR A 51 9.46 -6.97 -3.98
N ASP A 52 9.93 -5.72 -4.05
CA ASP A 52 10.51 -5.01 -2.91
C ASP A 52 9.49 -4.78 -1.80
N LEU A 53 8.31 -4.26 -2.14
CA LEU A 53 7.25 -4.07 -1.14
C LEU A 53 6.84 -5.39 -0.49
N SER A 54 6.78 -6.48 -1.26
CA SER A 54 6.47 -7.81 -0.73
C SER A 54 7.55 -8.31 0.23
N ASN A 55 8.82 -8.09 -0.12
CA ASN A 55 9.97 -8.45 0.72
C ASN A 55 10.01 -7.62 2.01
N ILE A 56 9.77 -6.31 1.95
CA ILE A 56 9.77 -5.50 3.17
C ILE A 56 8.53 -5.82 4.03
N ALA A 57 7.36 -6.08 3.43
CA ALA A 57 6.18 -6.54 4.17
C ALA A 57 6.46 -7.84 4.94
N SER A 58 7.13 -8.80 4.30
CA SER A 58 7.56 -10.04 4.96
C SER A 58 8.49 -9.76 6.15
N LYS A 59 9.47 -8.87 5.98
CA LYS A 59 10.37 -8.46 7.07
C LYS A 59 9.67 -7.71 8.20
N ILE A 60 8.71 -6.85 7.89
CA ILE A 60 7.86 -6.17 8.88
C ILE A 60 7.08 -7.20 9.69
N ASN A 61 6.44 -8.18 9.04
CA ASN A 61 5.70 -9.24 9.72
C ASN A 61 6.60 -10.08 10.64
N ILE A 62 7.80 -10.44 10.18
CA ILE A 62 8.79 -11.16 11.00
C ILE A 62 9.22 -10.30 12.21
N GLY A 63 9.52 -9.02 11.99
CA GLY A 63 9.92 -8.12 13.06
C GLY A 63 8.80 -7.87 14.08
N ALA A 64 7.55 -7.77 13.63
CA ALA A 64 6.37 -7.68 14.48
C ALA A 64 6.15 -8.96 15.31
N ALA A 65 6.33 -10.13 14.70
CA ALA A 65 6.29 -11.41 15.41
C ALA A 65 7.39 -11.53 16.48
N ASN A 66 8.55 -10.89 16.25
CA ASN A 66 9.63 -10.78 17.22
C ASN A 66 9.45 -9.65 18.26
N GLY A 67 8.28 -9.01 18.31
CA GLY A 67 7.93 -8.02 19.33
C GLY A 67 8.20 -6.56 18.98
N SER A 68 8.63 -6.26 17.74
CA SER A 68 8.74 -4.86 17.29
C SER A 68 7.36 -4.25 17.07
N ALA A 69 7.13 -3.03 17.56
CA ALA A 69 5.90 -2.30 17.26
C ALA A 69 5.86 -1.94 15.76
N LEU A 70 4.71 -2.12 15.09
CA LEU A 70 4.58 -1.79 13.66
C LEU A 70 4.95 -0.33 13.34
N THR A 71 4.65 0.58 14.26
CA THR A 71 4.98 2.01 14.14
C THR A 71 6.48 2.28 14.17
N SER A 72 7.30 1.40 14.75
CA SER A 72 8.77 1.56 14.79
C SER A 72 9.44 1.38 13.42
N PHE A 73 8.76 0.70 12.50
CA PHE A 73 9.23 0.55 11.12
C PHE A 73 9.02 1.82 10.30
N VAL A 74 8.29 2.82 10.81
CA VAL A 74 8.08 4.11 10.13
C VAL A 74 9.18 5.09 10.54
N SER A 75 9.70 5.86 9.57
CA SER A 75 10.69 6.92 9.76
C SER A 75 10.28 8.21 9.03
N GLY A 76 10.87 9.35 9.41
CA GLY A 76 10.57 10.65 8.79
C GLY A 76 9.20 11.19 9.17
N THR A 77 9.14 12.06 10.19
CA THR A 77 7.88 12.43 10.85
C THR A 77 7.29 13.78 10.42
N SER A 78 8.01 14.56 9.61
CA SER A 78 7.65 15.96 9.27
C SER A 78 6.39 16.10 8.41
N SER A 79 5.81 14.97 8.01
CA SER A 79 4.73 14.91 7.05
C SER A 79 3.64 13.89 7.40
N LYS A 80 3.60 13.49 8.68
CA LYS A 80 2.58 12.57 9.17
C LYS A 80 1.18 13.15 8.93
N VAL A 81 0.24 12.30 8.54
CA VAL A 81 -1.15 12.69 8.39
C VAL A 81 -1.78 12.82 9.78
N THR A 82 -2.28 14.01 10.09
CA THR A 82 -2.84 14.30 11.41
C THR A 82 -4.36 14.10 11.49
N ASN A 83 -5.02 13.96 10.35
CA ASN A 83 -6.49 13.98 10.22
C ASN A 83 -7.05 12.59 9.88
N VAL A 84 -6.61 11.57 10.60
CA VAL A 84 -7.03 10.18 10.38
C VAL A 84 -8.12 9.79 11.38
N VAL A 85 -9.21 9.18 10.87
CA VAL A 85 -10.23 8.52 11.68
C VAL A 85 -9.96 7.01 11.69
N LEU A 86 -9.62 6.49 12.86
CA LEU A 86 -9.45 5.05 13.13
C LEU A 86 -10.21 4.69 14.38
N ALA A 87 -10.85 3.54 14.36
CA ALA A 87 -11.68 3.07 15.46
C ALA A 87 -12.61 4.14 16.06
N GLY A 88 -13.36 4.85 15.21
CA GLY A 88 -14.29 5.91 15.62
C GLY A 88 -13.66 7.17 16.24
N THR A 89 -12.33 7.26 16.34
CA THR A 89 -11.62 8.39 16.94
C THR A 89 -10.66 9.06 15.97
N TRP A 90 -10.59 10.38 16.06
CA TRP A 90 -9.51 11.17 15.47
C TRP A 90 -8.27 10.98 16.34
N SER A 91 -7.33 10.13 15.92
CA SER A 91 -6.14 9.83 16.73
C SER A 91 -4.86 9.84 15.90
N PRO A 92 -4.21 11.01 15.77
CA PRO A 92 -2.89 11.08 15.15
C PRO A 92 -1.79 10.40 15.99
N ALA A 93 -1.98 10.17 17.28
CA ALA A 93 -0.94 9.63 18.17
C ALA A 93 -0.68 8.12 18.01
N SER A 94 -1.62 7.38 17.41
CA SER A 94 -1.52 5.92 17.24
C SER A 94 -1.38 5.50 15.79
N TYR A 95 -1.15 6.48 14.91
CA TYR A 95 -0.97 6.31 13.49
C TYR A 95 0.34 6.98 13.10
N GLU A 96 1.16 6.27 12.34
CA GLU A 96 2.42 6.77 11.83
C GLU A 96 2.50 6.56 10.35
N ALA A 97 2.93 7.58 9.60
CA ALA A 97 3.23 7.45 8.19
C ALA A 97 4.45 8.27 7.79
N GLY A 98 5.16 7.78 6.77
CA GLY A 98 6.41 8.33 6.29
C GLY A 98 7.17 7.32 5.45
N GLU A 99 8.49 7.31 5.60
CA GLU A 99 9.39 6.37 4.93
C GLU A 99 9.63 5.12 5.76
N ILE A 100 10.21 4.11 5.15
CA ILE A 100 10.58 2.87 5.83
C ILE A 100 11.86 3.04 6.64
N ASN A 101 11.82 2.66 7.90
CA ASN A 101 12.98 2.56 8.79
C ASN A 101 13.77 1.28 8.49
N PHE A 102 14.67 1.35 7.51
CA PHE A 102 15.49 0.21 7.09
C PHE A 102 16.47 -0.27 8.18
N SER A 103 16.88 0.63 9.09
CA SER A 103 17.68 0.26 10.26
C SER A 103 16.91 -0.69 11.19
N GLN A 104 15.62 -0.42 11.44
CA GLN A 104 14.76 -1.32 12.21
C GLN A 104 14.48 -2.64 11.49
N LEU A 105 14.43 -2.63 10.15
CA LEU A 105 14.28 -3.85 9.35
C LEU A 105 15.57 -4.69 9.27
N GLY A 106 16.72 -4.14 9.68
CA GLY A 106 18.02 -4.80 9.57
C GLY A 106 18.43 -5.08 8.12
N VAL A 107 18.12 -4.17 7.20
CA VAL A 107 18.52 -4.28 5.78
C VAL A 107 19.17 -2.99 5.30
N ASN A 108 19.95 -3.10 4.23
CA ASN A 108 20.50 -1.93 3.58
C ASN A 108 19.38 -1.18 2.82
N ALA A 109 19.23 0.12 3.11
CA ALA A 109 18.24 0.96 2.45
C ALA A 109 18.46 1.05 0.94
N GLU A 110 19.72 0.99 0.48
CA GLU A 110 20.07 1.11 -0.94
C GLU A 110 19.48 -0.01 -1.82
N ASP A 111 19.20 -1.18 -1.24
CA ASP A 111 18.68 -2.33 -1.97
C ASP A 111 17.17 -2.21 -2.29
N PHE A 112 16.48 -1.33 -1.55
CA PHE A 112 15.01 -1.20 -1.52
C PHE A 112 14.53 0.21 -1.88
N LYS A 113 15.25 0.89 -2.77
CA LYS A 113 14.84 2.17 -3.35
C LYS A 113 14.08 1.99 -4.64
N ASP A 114 13.18 2.93 -4.92
CA ASP A 114 12.50 3.00 -6.22
C ASP A 114 13.54 2.99 -7.36
N PRO A 115 13.43 2.10 -8.34
CA PRO A 115 14.45 1.95 -9.38
C PRO A 115 14.56 3.15 -10.32
N PHE A 116 13.53 4.01 -10.38
CA PHE A 116 13.52 5.23 -11.19
C PHE A 116 13.88 6.47 -10.36
N THR A 117 13.12 6.76 -9.28
CA THR A 117 13.30 7.99 -8.48
C THR A 117 14.42 7.90 -7.46
N LYS A 118 14.88 6.69 -7.13
CA LYS A 118 15.88 6.41 -6.09
C LYS A 118 15.47 6.86 -4.68
N THR A 119 14.16 7.01 -4.45
CA THR A 119 13.60 7.37 -3.14
C THR A 119 13.11 6.14 -2.39
N SER A 120 12.98 6.24 -1.07
CA SER A 120 12.35 5.22 -0.24
C SER A 120 10.87 5.05 -0.61
N TYR A 121 10.36 3.83 -0.47
CA TYR A 121 8.91 3.59 -0.50
C TYR A 121 8.22 4.17 0.74
N LYS A 122 6.91 4.31 0.64
CA LYS A 122 6.10 4.94 1.68
C LYS A 122 5.39 3.89 2.51
N MET A 123 5.24 4.16 3.81
CA MET A 123 4.53 3.28 4.71
C MET A 123 3.65 4.04 5.69
N GLY A 124 2.59 3.37 6.11
CA GLY A 124 1.71 3.76 7.21
C GLY A 124 1.51 2.59 8.16
N ALA A 125 1.46 2.84 9.46
CA ALA A 125 1.26 1.83 10.49
C ALA A 125 0.39 2.37 11.63
N THR A 126 -0.37 1.49 12.27
CA THR A 126 -1.18 1.84 13.44
C THR A 126 -1.27 0.70 14.45
N SER A 127 -1.38 1.07 15.73
CA SER A 127 -1.67 0.13 16.82
C SER A 127 -3.15 0.02 17.18
N LEU A 128 -4.02 0.89 16.65
CA LEU A 128 -5.45 0.95 17.03
C LEU A 128 -6.27 -0.20 16.43
N VAL A 129 -5.93 -0.63 15.22
CA VAL A 129 -6.77 -1.55 14.42
C VAL A 129 -6.05 -2.87 14.23
N GLY A 130 -6.05 -3.71 15.27
CA GLY A 130 -5.48 -5.06 15.18
C GLY A 130 -4.00 -5.10 14.78
N TRP A 131 -3.27 -4.01 14.99
CA TRP A 131 -1.91 -3.78 14.52
C TRP A 131 -1.81 -3.96 13.00
N ALA A 132 -1.99 -2.85 12.30
CA ALA A 132 -2.05 -2.85 10.85
C ALA A 132 -0.99 -1.93 10.25
N PHE A 133 -0.52 -2.30 9.06
CA PHE A 133 0.35 -1.48 8.25
C PHE A 133 -0.03 -1.55 6.78
N GLN A 134 0.46 -0.58 6.03
CA GLN A 134 0.34 -0.46 4.60
C GLN A 134 1.66 0.10 4.05
N LEU A 135 2.05 -0.38 2.89
CA LEU A 135 3.17 0.06 2.09
C LEU A 135 2.63 0.53 0.75
N ALA A 136 3.23 1.57 0.17
CA ALA A 136 2.84 2.09 -1.12
C ALA A 136 4.05 2.41 -2.00
N SER A 137 3.87 2.11 -3.29
CA SER A 137 4.69 2.63 -4.38
C SER A 137 3.78 3.08 -5.51
N ARG A 138 4.18 4.12 -6.24
CA ARG A 138 3.59 4.41 -7.55
C ARG A 138 4.13 3.41 -8.57
N LEU A 139 3.27 2.87 -9.42
CA LEU A 139 3.69 2.13 -10.61
C LEU A 139 3.90 3.09 -11.78
N GLU A 140 4.81 2.76 -12.70
CA GLU A 140 5.02 3.54 -13.91
C GLU A 140 3.98 3.20 -14.98
N ASN A 141 3.59 1.93 -15.06
CA ASN A 141 2.54 1.44 -15.93
C ASN A 141 1.37 0.93 -15.09
N ASP A 142 0.14 1.02 -15.62
CA ASP A 142 -0.92 0.12 -15.16
C ASP A 142 -0.66 -1.32 -15.66
N ASP A 143 -1.43 -2.29 -15.17
CA ASP A 143 -1.28 -3.71 -15.54
C ASP A 143 -1.55 -3.97 -17.05
N ASN A 144 -1.91 -2.94 -17.83
CA ASN A 144 -2.14 -2.95 -19.27
C ASN A 144 -1.08 -2.13 -20.07
N GLY A 145 -0.03 -1.61 -19.42
CA GLY A 145 1.00 -0.81 -20.09
C GLY A 145 0.62 0.64 -20.38
N ASN A 146 -0.50 1.11 -19.83
CA ASN A 146 -0.98 2.48 -19.94
C ASN A 146 -0.46 3.34 -18.76
N THR A 147 0.12 4.49 -19.09
CA THR A 147 0.88 5.36 -18.18
C THR A 147 0.04 6.50 -17.56
N THR A 148 -1.17 6.73 -18.06
CA THR A 148 -2.08 7.79 -17.59
C THR A 148 -2.92 7.38 -16.37
N THR A 149 -2.98 6.07 -16.08
CA THR A 149 -3.79 5.44 -15.02
C THR A 149 -2.94 4.78 -13.95
N SER A 150 -1.60 4.87 -14.02
CA SER A 150 -0.68 4.16 -13.14
C SER A 150 -0.96 4.50 -11.67
N GLY A 151 -1.64 3.58 -11.01
CA GLY A 151 -2.10 3.69 -9.64
C GLY A 151 -1.01 3.36 -8.64
N ALA A 152 -1.32 3.58 -7.37
CA ALA A 152 -0.51 3.05 -6.30
C ALA A 152 -0.68 1.53 -6.20
N PHE A 153 0.45 0.84 -6.06
CA PHE A 153 0.50 -0.54 -5.61
C PHE A 153 0.63 -0.56 -4.10
N LEU A 154 -0.27 -1.30 -3.43
CA LEU A 154 -0.37 -1.36 -1.98
C LEU A 154 -0.08 -2.78 -1.49
N VAL A 155 0.69 -2.89 -0.41
CA VAL A 155 0.96 -4.16 0.29
C VAL A 155 0.80 -3.93 1.79
N GLY A 156 0.21 -4.87 2.51
CA GLY A 156 0.04 -4.77 3.96
C GLY A 156 -1.19 -5.54 4.43
N ASN A 157 -1.48 -5.45 5.72
CA ASN A 157 -2.62 -6.11 6.36
C ASN A 157 -3.75 -5.13 6.76
N TYR A 158 -3.60 -3.83 6.49
CA TYR A 158 -4.67 -2.88 6.75
C TYR A 158 -5.86 -3.07 5.83
N ALA A 159 -7.04 -3.27 6.43
CA ALA A 159 -8.33 -3.29 5.75
C ALA A 159 -9.29 -2.36 6.49
N ALA A 160 -9.75 -1.31 5.82
CA ALA A 160 -10.62 -0.32 6.42
C ALA A 160 -12.01 -0.89 6.69
N ARG A 161 -12.50 -0.70 7.93
CA ARG A 161 -13.85 -1.07 8.32
C ARG A 161 -14.86 -0.03 7.85
N LYS A 162 -15.98 -0.47 7.30
CA LYS A 162 -17.05 0.37 6.74
C LYS A 162 -18.19 0.53 7.73
N ALA A 163 -18.93 1.63 7.63
CA ALA A 163 -20.16 1.83 8.42
C ALA A 163 -21.27 0.80 8.10
N THR A 164 -21.13 0.05 7.01
CA THR A 164 -22.02 -1.07 6.66
C THR A 164 -21.63 -2.38 7.32
N ASP A 165 -20.44 -2.47 7.94
CA ASP A 165 -19.96 -3.71 8.54
C ASP A 165 -20.75 -4.03 9.80
N THR A 166 -21.13 -5.30 9.92
CA THR A 166 -21.98 -5.78 11.01
C THR A 166 -21.36 -6.96 11.73
N ALA A 167 -21.64 -7.07 13.03
CA ALA A 167 -21.34 -8.23 13.83
C ALA A 167 -22.60 -8.66 14.57
N THR A 168 -22.78 -9.97 14.76
CA THR A 168 -23.93 -10.51 15.49
C THR A 168 -23.54 -10.80 16.92
N GLY A 169 -24.42 -10.51 17.88
CA GLY A 169 -24.14 -10.73 19.29
C GLY A 169 -25.29 -10.31 20.18
N THR A 170 -25.21 -10.67 21.46
CA THR A 170 -26.25 -10.38 22.45
C THR A 170 -25.75 -9.34 23.43
N TYR A 171 -26.55 -8.30 23.67
CA TYR A 171 -26.26 -7.27 24.67
C TYR A 171 -26.85 -7.63 26.04
N SER A 172 -26.06 -7.43 27.08
CA SER A 172 -26.46 -7.55 28.47
C SER A 172 -26.38 -6.19 29.16
N SER A 173 -27.52 -5.69 29.64
CA SER A 173 -27.58 -4.44 30.41
C SER A 173 -26.91 -4.55 31.78
N THR A 174 -26.88 -5.75 32.36
CA THR A 174 -26.22 -6.01 33.66
C THR A 174 -24.71 -5.85 33.58
N THR A 175 -24.08 -6.38 32.53
CA THR A 175 -22.63 -6.30 32.34
C THR A 175 -22.21 -5.16 31.43
N THR A 176 -23.17 -4.44 30.84
CA THR A 176 -22.95 -3.38 29.84
C THR A 176 -22.04 -3.85 28.70
N ALA A 177 -22.27 -5.07 28.21
CA ALA A 177 -21.41 -5.71 27.22
C ALA A 177 -22.20 -6.44 26.14
N ILE A 178 -21.62 -6.50 24.95
CA ILE A 178 -22.07 -7.31 23.84
C ILE A 178 -21.18 -8.55 23.77
N THR A 179 -21.78 -9.73 23.78
CA THR A 179 -21.10 -10.99 23.48
C THR A 179 -21.31 -11.32 22.01
N LEU A 180 -20.27 -11.18 21.21
CA LEU A 180 -20.27 -11.43 19.78
C LEU A 180 -20.26 -12.94 19.48
N THR A 181 -21.07 -13.35 18.52
CA THR A 181 -21.17 -14.73 18.02
C THR A 181 -20.87 -14.83 16.52
N GLY A 182 -20.85 -13.70 15.80
CA GLY A 182 -20.52 -13.63 14.39
C GLY A 182 -19.73 -12.36 14.06
N ASN A 183 -18.78 -12.48 13.15
CA ASN A 183 -17.78 -11.44 12.83
C ASN A 183 -17.04 -10.93 14.09
N VAL A 184 -16.58 -11.88 14.91
CA VAL A 184 -15.80 -11.62 16.13
C VAL A 184 -14.53 -10.83 15.77
N GLY A 185 -14.24 -9.78 16.54
CA GLY A 185 -13.12 -8.88 16.26
C GLY A 185 -13.42 -7.73 15.32
N LEU A 186 -14.66 -7.59 14.82
CA LEU A 186 -15.05 -6.42 14.03
C LEU A 186 -14.83 -5.11 14.80
N PHE A 187 -15.30 -5.04 16.05
CA PHE A 187 -15.24 -3.82 16.85
C PHE A 187 -13.91 -3.68 17.60
N LYS A 188 -13.44 -2.44 17.73
CA LYS A 188 -12.23 -2.02 18.43
C LYS A 188 -12.61 -0.97 19.49
N THR A 189 -11.73 -0.81 20.47
CA THR A 189 -11.88 0.25 21.47
C THR A 189 -12.02 1.60 20.79
N TRP A 190 -12.93 2.44 21.31
CA TRP A 190 -13.28 3.76 20.80
C TRP A 190 -14.25 3.80 19.61
N ASP A 191 -14.60 2.66 19.01
CA ASP A 191 -15.63 2.62 17.98
C ASP A 191 -16.97 3.18 18.47
N TYR A 192 -17.73 3.76 17.55
CA TYR A 192 -19.16 3.99 17.74
C TYR A 192 -19.94 2.88 17.06
N VAL A 193 -20.78 2.20 17.81
CA VAL A 193 -21.62 1.09 17.35
C VAL A 193 -23.09 1.40 17.60
N THR A 194 -23.96 0.85 16.75
CA THR A 194 -25.41 0.98 16.87
C THR A 194 -26.08 -0.38 16.73
N ASP A 195 -27.20 -0.57 17.42
CA ASP A 195 -28.07 -1.74 17.29
C ASP A 195 -29.06 -1.62 16.12
N GLY A 196 -28.91 -0.58 15.29
CA GLY A 196 -29.82 -0.27 14.18
C GLY A 196 -30.99 0.64 14.58
N THR A 197 -31.06 1.06 15.84
CA THR A 197 -31.98 2.10 16.31
C THR A 197 -31.27 3.47 16.35
N ALA A 198 -31.90 4.50 16.94
CA ALA A 198 -31.26 5.80 17.19
C ALA A 198 -30.17 5.74 18.29
N THR A 199 -29.94 4.59 18.92
CA THR A 199 -28.94 4.40 19.95
C THR A 199 -27.55 4.23 19.35
N ASN A 200 -26.65 5.17 19.69
CA ASN A 200 -25.24 5.10 19.35
C ASN A 200 -24.43 4.95 20.64
N CYS A 201 -23.57 3.95 20.67
CA CYS A 201 -22.82 3.53 21.83
C CYS A 201 -21.33 3.53 21.54
N LYS A 202 -20.55 4.07 22.47
CA LYS A 202 -19.10 4.05 22.39
C LYS A 202 -18.54 2.77 22.98
N VAL A 203 -17.63 2.10 22.28
CA VAL A 203 -16.91 0.93 22.78
C VAL A 203 -15.84 1.38 23.78
N SER A 204 -15.96 0.92 25.03
CA SER A 204 -15.03 1.28 26.11
C SER A 204 -13.82 0.35 26.20
N SER A 205 -14.00 -0.93 25.87
CA SER A 205 -12.90 -1.90 25.77
C SER A 205 -13.36 -3.14 25.03
N VAL A 206 -12.41 -3.87 24.45
CA VAL A 206 -12.63 -5.20 23.85
C VAL A 206 -11.77 -6.22 24.58
N SER A 207 -12.32 -7.41 24.83
CA SER A 207 -11.61 -8.53 25.46
C SER A 207 -10.48 -9.06 24.57
N ALA A 208 -9.53 -9.79 25.18
CA ALA A 208 -8.37 -10.33 24.47
C ALA A 208 -8.73 -11.36 23.37
N ASP A 209 -9.81 -12.12 23.58
CA ASP A 209 -10.38 -13.06 22.60
C ASP A 209 -11.24 -12.36 21.54
N MET A 210 -11.41 -11.03 21.64
CA MET A 210 -12.23 -10.19 20.79
C MET A 210 -13.74 -10.51 20.78
N ALA A 211 -14.21 -11.43 21.62
CA ALA A 211 -15.60 -11.88 21.63
C ALA A 211 -16.50 -11.00 22.50
N THR A 212 -15.95 -10.29 23.48
CA THR A 212 -16.71 -9.44 24.39
C THR A 212 -16.36 -7.97 24.18
N VAL A 213 -17.38 -7.16 23.88
CA VAL A 213 -17.24 -5.72 23.65
C VAL A 213 -17.97 -4.99 24.77
N LYS A 214 -17.22 -4.30 25.63
CA LYS A 214 -17.83 -3.45 26.67
C LYS A 214 -18.29 -2.14 26.05
N ILE A 215 -19.49 -1.75 26.44
CA ILE A 215 -20.13 -0.53 25.98
C ILE A 215 -20.05 0.52 27.08
N GLY A 216 -19.58 1.70 26.71
CA GLY A 216 -19.50 2.86 27.57
C GLY A 216 -20.72 3.76 27.40
N SER A 217 -20.49 5.04 27.12
CA SER A 217 -21.55 6.03 26.93
C SER A 217 -22.41 5.71 25.71
N CYS A 218 -23.73 5.77 25.87
CA CYS A 218 -24.71 5.65 24.80
C CYS A 218 -25.66 6.86 24.77
N THR A 219 -26.16 7.22 23.60
CA THR A 219 -27.20 8.26 23.42
C THR A 219 -28.60 7.77 23.81
N GLY A 220 -28.77 6.48 24.07
CA GLY A 220 -30.02 5.82 24.46
C GLY A 220 -29.74 4.46 25.11
N THR A 221 -30.79 3.73 25.48
CA THR A 221 -30.67 2.39 26.07
C THR A 221 -30.65 1.34 24.97
N PRO A 222 -29.58 0.54 24.82
CA PRO A 222 -29.54 -0.49 23.80
C PRO A 222 -30.56 -1.59 24.05
N THR A 223 -31.11 -2.13 22.97
CA THR A 223 -32.10 -3.19 23.06
C THR A 223 -31.42 -4.56 23.21
N ALA A 224 -31.81 -5.35 24.22
CA ALA A 224 -31.21 -6.65 24.53
C ALA A 224 -31.35 -7.71 23.41
N THR A 225 -32.26 -7.48 22.46
CA THR A 225 -32.62 -8.39 21.35
C THR A 225 -31.96 -8.06 20.01
N ALA A 226 -31.05 -7.08 19.95
CA ALA A 226 -30.41 -6.71 18.69
C ALA A 226 -29.51 -7.83 18.16
N ALA A 227 -29.98 -8.56 17.14
CA ALA A 227 -29.26 -9.66 16.53
C ALA A 227 -28.03 -9.22 15.71
N ALA A 228 -27.96 -7.95 15.31
CA ALA A 228 -26.86 -7.38 14.53
C ALA A 228 -26.52 -5.96 15.00
N TRP A 229 -25.24 -5.74 15.27
CA TRP A 229 -24.65 -4.46 15.63
C TRP A 229 -23.84 -3.94 14.45
N LYS A 230 -23.91 -2.63 14.19
CA LYS A 230 -23.24 -1.98 13.05
C LYS A 230 -22.21 -0.98 13.53
N LEU A 231 -21.13 -0.84 12.77
CA LEU A 231 -20.19 0.27 12.94
C LEU A 231 -20.85 1.57 12.46
N GLN A 232 -20.80 2.65 13.23
CA GLN A 232 -21.45 3.92 12.87
C GLN A 232 -20.51 4.86 12.11
N ALA A 233 -19.22 4.84 12.44
CA ALA A 233 -18.19 5.68 11.81
C ALA A 233 -17.22 4.79 11.01
N PRO A 234 -17.08 5.00 9.68
CA PRO A 234 -16.11 4.25 8.90
C PRO A 234 -14.68 4.68 9.25
N GLU A 235 -13.73 3.79 8.99
CA GLU A 235 -12.31 4.14 9.05
C GLU A 235 -11.84 4.81 7.75
N SER A 236 -10.70 5.51 7.82
CA SER A 236 -10.01 5.94 6.61
C SER A 236 -9.75 4.74 5.69
N THR A 237 -9.96 4.90 4.38
CA THR A 237 -9.78 3.83 3.40
C THR A 237 -8.32 3.42 3.19
N GLY A 238 -7.36 4.18 3.73
CA GLY A 238 -5.93 3.88 3.69
C GLY A 238 -5.17 4.47 4.87
N LEU A 239 -3.95 3.95 5.08
CA LEU A 239 -2.97 4.42 6.05
C LEU A 239 -1.90 5.30 5.41
N ILE A 240 -1.99 5.61 4.12
CA ILE A 240 -1.05 6.49 3.41
C ILE A 240 -1.88 7.48 2.61
N TRP A 241 -1.43 8.73 2.50
CA TRP A 241 -2.15 9.79 1.80
C TRP A 241 -1.50 10.16 0.49
N ALA A 242 -2.26 10.79 -0.39
CA ALA A 242 -1.75 11.32 -1.63
C ALA A 242 -0.78 12.48 -1.37
N ASN A 243 0.29 12.56 -2.15
CA ASN A 243 1.21 13.68 -2.10
C ASN A 243 0.45 15.02 -2.26
N GLY A 244 0.69 15.97 -1.36
CA GLY A 244 0.04 17.28 -1.35
C GLY A 244 -1.41 17.31 -0.84
N SER A 245 -1.96 16.19 -0.34
CA SER A 245 -3.32 16.14 0.22
C SER A 245 -3.37 15.34 1.53
N LEU A 246 -3.94 15.93 2.58
CA LEU A 246 -4.26 15.24 3.84
C LEU A 246 -5.69 14.70 3.88
N ALA A 247 -6.43 14.79 2.76
CA ALA A 247 -7.83 14.37 2.67
C ALA A 247 -8.03 13.14 1.77
N ASN A 248 -7.05 12.81 0.92
CA ASN A 248 -7.15 11.75 -0.06
C ASN A 248 -6.24 10.57 0.31
N PRO A 249 -6.75 9.54 1.00
CA PRO A 249 -5.98 8.31 1.22
C PRO A 249 -5.65 7.62 -0.10
N VAL A 250 -4.46 7.02 -0.16
CA VAL A 250 -4.02 6.19 -1.27
C VAL A 250 -4.78 4.88 -1.24
N VAL A 251 -5.42 4.55 -2.35
CA VAL A 251 -6.15 3.30 -2.56
C VAL A 251 -5.54 2.54 -3.73
N ALA A 252 -5.67 1.20 -3.71
CA ALA A 252 -5.15 0.35 -4.78
C ALA A 252 -5.79 0.75 -6.11
N ALA A 253 -4.98 0.85 -7.17
CA ALA A 253 -5.40 1.36 -8.48
C ALA A 253 -5.91 2.82 -8.52
N GLY A 254 -5.86 3.55 -7.40
CA GLY A 254 -6.06 5.00 -7.37
C GLY A 254 -4.82 5.69 -7.93
N GLY A 255 -4.98 6.51 -8.98
CA GLY A 255 -3.90 7.21 -9.69
C GLY A 255 -3.04 8.20 -8.88
N TYR A 256 -3.20 8.25 -7.55
CA TYR A 256 -2.53 9.18 -6.66
C TYR A 256 -1.14 8.70 -6.26
N GLN A 257 -0.15 9.59 -6.30
CA GLN A 257 1.19 9.30 -5.78
C GLN A 257 1.16 9.23 -4.26
N PRO A 258 1.76 8.22 -3.62
CA PRO A 258 1.88 8.20 -2.17
C PRO A 258 2.78 9.35 -1.69
N TYR A 259 2.40 9.92 -0.54
CA TYR A 259 3.09 11.00 0.16
C TYR A 259 4.51 10.61 0.58
#